data_AF-Q4BZ73-F1
#
_entry.id   AF-Q4BZ73-F1
#
_cell.length_a   1.000
_cell.length_b   1.000
_cell.length_c   1.000
_cell.angle_alpha   90.00
_cell.angle_beta   90.00
_cell.angle_gamma   90.00
#
_symmetry.space_group_name_H-M   'P 1'
#
loop_
_entity.id
_entity.type
_entity.pdbx_description
1 polymer ?
#
loop_
_entity_poly.entity_id
_entity_poly.type
_entity_poly.pdbx_seq_one_letter_code
_entity_poly.pdbx_strand_id
1 'polypeptide(L)'
;MSAKDIVHEIVREALEKDGWVITHDPLFLRVSENIGMFLDLAANKVIIANRETLKIAVEVKSFVGLSAVTDFHLAIGQFLNYRLALEELEADRILYLAIPDDIYHNFFQDSFIQKVIDNYSIKLLIINTQQGEILLWKPLLINN
;
A
#
# COMPACT_ATOMS: atom_id res chain seq x y z
N MET A 1 -19.70 -2.42 2.58
CA MET A 1 -18.25 -2.14 2.57
C MET A 1 -17.78 -2.12 4.00
N SER A 2 -16.58 -2.63 4.29
CA SER A 2 -15.95 -2.46 5.60
C SER A 2 -15.70 -0.98 5.87
N ALA A 3 -15.59 -0.61 7.14
CA ALA A 3 -15.11 0.72 7.49
C ALA A 3 -13.70 0.91 6.92
N LYS A 4 -13.44 2.11 6.39
CA LYS A 4 -12.08 2.52 5.97
C LYS A 4 -11.16 2.53 7.18
N ASP A 5 -9.88 2.29 6.95
CA ASP A 5 -8.86 2.48 7.98
C ASP A 5 -8.84 3.95 8.43
N ILE A 6 -8.55 4.20 9.71
CA ILE A 6 -8.54 5.54 10.30
C ILE A 6 -7.53 6.49 9.63
N VAL A 7 -6.47 5.95 9.00
CA VAL A 7 -5.49 6.76 8.27
C VAL A 7 -5.74 6.80 6.76
N HIS A 8 -6.83 6.21 6.25
CA HIS A 8 -7.13 6.15 4.81
C HIS A 8 -7.05 7.52 4.13
N GLU A 9 -7.76 8.50 4.67
CA GLU A 9 -7.83 9.83 4.06
C GLU A 9 -6.46 10.52 4.07
N ILE A 10 -5.69 10.32 5.14
CA ILE A 10 -4.34 10.86 5.28
C ILE A 10 -3.42 10.28 4.20
N VAL A 11 -3.50 8.96 3.93
CA VAL A 11 -2.71 8.33 2.85
C VAL A 11 -3.13 8.85 1.49
N ARG A 12 -4.44 9.01 1.25
CA ARG A 12 -4.98 9.56 0.01
C ARG A 12 -4.45 10.98 -0.24
N GLU A 13 -4.59 11.87 0.74
CA GLU A 13 -4.11 13.25 0.66
C GLU A 13 -2.59 13.30 0.44
N ALA A 14 -1.82 12.44 1.12
CA ALA A 14 -0.37 12.36 0.95
C ALA A 14 0.04 11.97 -0.49
N LEU A 15 -0.68 11.02 -1.10
CA LEU A 15 -0.49 10.66 -2.51
C LEU A 15 -0.81 11.82 -3.45
N GLU A 16 -1.95 12.49 -3.25
CA GLU A 16 -2.35 13.64 -4.06
C GLU A 16 -1.35 14.81 -3.93
N LYS A 17 -0.84 15.05 -2.72
CA LYS A 17 0.21 16.06 -2.44
C LYS A 17 1.54 15.74 -3.13
N ASP A 18 1.89 14.46 -3.23
CA ASP A 18 3.05 13.99 -4.01
C ASP A 18 2.76 13.95 -5.52
N GLY A 19 1.60 14.44 -5.98
CA GLY A 19 1.26 14.55 -7.41
C GLY A 19 0.78 13.25 -8.04
N TRP A 20 0.32 12.28 -7.24
CA TRP A 20 -0.43 11.14 -7.74
C TRP A 20 -1.88 11.50 -8.02
N VAL A 21 -2.45 10.91 -9.07
CA VAL A 21 -3.88 11.04 -9.37
C VAL A 21 -4.58 9.77 -8.88
N ILE A 22 -5.46 9.90 -7.88
CA ILE A 22 -6.31 8.81 -7.43
C ILE A 22 -7.30 8.45 -8.54
N THR A 23 -7.30 7.19 -8.94
CA THR A 23 -8.16 6.64 -9.99
C THR A 23 -9.33 5.85 -9.42
N HIS A 24 -9.13 5.18 -8.27
CA HIS A 24 -10.13 4.39 -7.59
C HIS A 24 -9.95 4.48 -6.08
N ASP A 25 -11.07 4.51 -5.36
CA ASP A 25 -11.17 4.53 -3.89
C ASP A 25 -12.56 3.99 -3.50
N PRO A 26 -12.75 2.67 -3.37
CA PRO A 26 -11.77 1.59 -3.53
C PRO A 26 -11.60 1.09 -4.98
N LEU A 27 -10.51 0.38 -5.25
CA LEU A 27 -10.32 -0.42 -6.47
C LEU A 27 -10.98 -1.79 -6.30
N PHE A 28 -11.96 -2.11 -7.15
CA PHE A 28 -12.61 -3.41 -7.17
C PHE A 28 -11.95 -4.36 -8.16
N LEU A 29 -11.53 -5.53 -7.69
CA LEU A 29 -10.97 -6.62 -8.50
C LEU A 29 -11.89 -7.84 -8.48
N ARG A 30 -12.34 -8.28 -9.64
CA ARG A 30 -13.11 -9.51 -9.81
C ARG A 30 -12.16 -10.68 -10.11
N VAL A 31 -11.82 -11.47 -9.09
CA VAL A 31 -10.83 -12.57 -9.20
C VAL A 31 -11.47 -13.87 -9.69
N SER A 32 -12.74 -14.11 -9.33
CA SER A 32 -13.53 -15.22 -9.88
C SER A 32 -15.01 -14.87 -9.86
N GLU A 33 -15.87 -15.75 -10.40
CA GLU A 33 -17.32 -15.56 -10.37
C GLU A 33 -17.85 -15.21 -8.97
N ASN A 34 -17.32 -15.88 -7.94
CA ASN A 34 -17.77 -15.73 -6.56
C ASN A 34 -16.85 -14.89 -5.66
N ILE A 35 -15.66 -14.53 -6.12
CA ILE A 35 -14.66 -13.82 -5.31
C ILE A 35 -14.38 -12.43 -5.90
N GLY A 36 -14.73 -11.41 -5.11
CA GLY A 36 -14.39 -10.01 -5.37
C GLY A 36 -13.52 -9.46 -4.24
N MET A 37 -12.55 -8.62 -4.60
CA MET A 37 -11.60 -7.98 -3.68
C MET A 37 -11.71 -6.46 -3.82
N PHE A 38 -11.50 -5.74 -2.71
CA PHE A 38 -11.52 -4.28 -2.65
C PHE A 38 -10.21 -3.80 -2.05
N LEU A 39 -9.35 -3.23 -2.89
CA LEU A 39 -8.13 -2.54 -2.49
C LEU A 39 -8.45 -1.09 -2.14
N ASP A 40 -7.84 -0.57 -1.08
CA ASP A 40 -8.20 0.75 -0.54
C ASP A 40 -8.05 1.88 -1.57
N LEU A 41 -6.92 1.95 -2.26
CA LEU A 41 -6.63 3.00 -3.24
C LEU A 41 -5.95 2.47 -4.49
N ALA A 42 -6.21 3.11 -5.63
CA ALA A 42 -5.40 2.98 -6.83
C ALA A 42 -5.09 4.35 -7.41
N ALA A 43 -3.84 4.57 -7.81
CA ALA A 43 -3.37 5.87 -8.28
C ALA A 43 -2.37 5.73 -9.41
N ASN A 44 -2.26 6.78 -10.23
CA ASN A 44 -1.30 6.83 -11.34
C ASN A 44 -0.48 8.14 -11.28
N LYS A 45 0.75 8.10 -11.78
CA LYS A 45 1.64 9.27 -11.91
C LYS A 45 2.42 9.21 -13.21
N VAL A 46 2.48 10.32 -13.94
CA VAL A 46 3.24 10.41 -15.20
C VAL A 46 4.66 10.86 -14.91
N ILE A 47 5.64 10.07 -15.34
CA ILE A 47 7.06 10.40 -15.25
C ILE A 47 7.45 11.17 -16.50
N ILE A 48 7.67 12.48 -16.35
CA ILE A 48 7.91 13.39 -17.48
C ILE A 48 9.18 13.01 -18.26
N ALA A 49 10.22 12.55 -17.55
CA ALA A 49 11.54 12.26 -18.12
C ALA A 49 11.49 11.22 -19.25
N ASN A 50 10.63 10.20 -19.14
CA ASN A 50 10.49 9.12 -20.13
C ASN A 50 9.06 8.97 -20.68
N ARG A 51 8.10 9.80 -20.25
CA ARG A 51 6.67 9.75 -20.58
C ARG A 51 5.98 8.43 -20.20
N GLU A 52 6.51 7.71 -19.22
CA GLU A 52 5.86 6.51 -18.68
C GLU A 52 4.81 6.87 -17.63
N THR A 53 3.74 6.08 -17.56
CA THR A 53 2.74 6.19 -16.49
C THR A 53 2.99 5.08 -15.48
N LEU A 54 3.33 5.45 -14.25
CA LEU A 54 3.37 4.52 -13.13
C LEU A 54 1.95 4.32 -12.60
N LYS A 55 1.59 3.06 -12.35
CA LYS A 55 0.34 2.67 -11.70
C LYS A 55 0.64 1.99 -10.38
N ILE A 56 -0.05 2.40 -9.33
CA ILE A 56 0.04 1.77 -8.02
C ILE A 56 -1.35 1.38 -7.51
N ALA A 57 -1.37 0.36 -6.67
CA ALA A 57 -2.42 0.10 -5.70
C ALA A 57 -1.83 0.27 -4.30
N VAL A 58 -2.61 0.78 -3.36
CA VAL A 58 -2.18 0.99 -1.99
C VAL A 58 -3.21 0.39 -1.05
N GLU A 59 -2.76 -0.56 -0.23
CA GLU A 59 -3.51 -1.08 0.91
C GLU A 59 -3.09 -0.31 2.16
N VAL A 60 -4.06 0.21 2.92
CA VAL A 60 -3.81 1.09 4.05
C VAL A 60 -3.99 0.33 5.37
N LYS A 61 -3.03 0.49 6.29
CA LYS A 61 -3.09 -0.10 7.64
C LYS A 61 -2.56 0.86 8.71
N SER A 62 -3.39 1.17 9.69
CA SER A 62 -3.02 1.99 10.86
C SER A 62 -2.33 1.24 11.98
N PHE A 63 -2.45 -0.09 12.04
CA PHE A 63 -1.88 -0.94 13.11
C PHE A 63 -2.36 -0.58 14.54
N VAL A 64 -3.61 -0.13 14.68
CA VAL A 64 -4.24 0.22 15.97
C VAL A 64 -5.13 -0.90 16.55
N GLY A 65 -5.02 -2.11 16.01
CA GLY A 65 -5.80 -3.27 16.46
C GLY A 65 -5.32 -3.83 17.80
N LEU A 66 -5.71 -5.07 18.08
CA LEU A 66 -5.40 -5.73 19.36
C LEU A 66 -3.89 -5.88 19.61
N SER A 67 -3.13 -6.12 18.54
CA SER A 67 -1.67 -6.12 18.59
C SER A 67 -1.09 -5.93 17.20
N ALA A 68 0.10 -5.33 17.12
CA ALA A 68 0.83 -5.16 15.87
C ALA A 68 1.10 -6.49 15.15
N VAL A 69 1.32 -7.58 15.88
CA VAL A 69 1.54 -8.92 15.31
C VAL A 69 0.27 -9.46 14.64
N THR A 70 -0.89 -9.32 15.29
CA THR A 70 -2.17 -9.74 14.70
C THR A 70 -2.49 -8.93 13.44
N ASP A 71 -2.33 -7.61 13.51
CA ASP A 71 -2.57 -6.72 12.38
C ASP A 71 -1.61 -7.02 11.23
N PHE A 72 -0.36 -7.35 11.56
CA PHE A 72 0.63 -7.78 10.58
C PHE A 72 0.21 -9.07 9.88
N HIS A 73 -0.21 -10.12 10.61
CA HIS A 73 -0.69 -11.35 9.97
C HIS A 73 -1.84 -11.10 8.98
N LEU A 74 -2.79 -10.23 9.33
CA LEU A 74 -3.89 -9.84 8.45
C LEU A 74 -3.40 -9.06 7.24
N ALA A 75 -2.55 -8.05 7.45
CA ALA A 75 -1.99 -7.21 6.40
C ALA A 75 -1.17 -8.04 5.40
N ILE A 76 -0.36 -8.98 5.88
CA ILE A 76 0.42 -9.90 5.03
C ILE A 76 -0.50 -10.78 4.18
N GLY A 77 -1.52 -11.40 4.80
CA GLY A 77 -2.47 -12.23 4.07
C GLY A 77 -3.21 -11.46 2.98
N GLN A 78 -3.69 -10.25 3.30
CA GLN A 78 -4.35 -9.36 2.33
C GLN A 78 -3.40 -8.96 1.21
N PHE A 79 -2.19 -8.50 1.54
CA PHE A 79 -1.19 -8.07 0.57
C PHE A 79 -0.85 -9.18 -0.44
N LEU A 80 -0.62 -10.41 0.04
CA LEU A 80 -0.29 -11.53 -0.83
C LEU A 80 -1.44 -11.89 -1.79
N ASN A 81 -2.68 -11.90 -1.30
CA ASN A 81 -3.84 -12.20 -2.14
C ASN A 81 -4.12 -11.09 -3.16
N TYR A 82 -4.00 -9.82 -2.76
CA TYR A 82 -4.16 -8.69 -3.66
C TYR A 82 -3.06 -8.62 -4.71
N ARG A 83 -1.82 -8.94 -4.33
CA ARG A 83 -0.74 -9.01 -5.31
C ARG A 83 -1.03 -10.07 -6.37
N LEU A 84 -1.46 -11.27 -5.97
CA LEU A 84 -1.83 -12.32 -6.91
C LEU A 84 -2.97 -11.87 -7.86
N ALA A 85 -4.01 -11.24 -7.32
CA ALA A 85 -5.11 -10.71 -8.12
C ALA A 85 -4.65 -9.63 -9.12
N LEU A 86 -3.74 -8.74 -8.70
CA LEU A 86 -3.16 -7.71 -9.58
C LEU A 86 -2.27 -8.32 -10.66
N GLU A 87 -1.47 -9.35 -10.35
CA GLU A 87 -0.64 -10.05 -11.33
C GLU A 87 -1.49 -10.65 -12.48
N GLU A 88 -2.71 -11.10 -12.18
CA GLU A 88 -3.63 -11.67 -13.18
C GLU A 88 -4.43 -10.61 -13.96
N LEU A 89 -4.84 -9.52 -13.29
CA LEU A 89 -5.83 -8.56 -13.83
C LEU A 89 -5.23 -7.23 -14.28
N GLU A 90 -4.20 -6.75 -13.58
CA GLU A 90 -3.56 -5.45 -13.81
C GLU A 90 -2.04 -5.54 -13.54
N ALA A 91 -1.34 -6.40 -14.31
CA ALA A 91 0.05 -6.78 -14.04
C ALA A 91 1.07 -5.63 -14.03
N ASP A 92 0.72 -4.47 -14.59
CA ASP A 92 1.55 -3.25 -14.58
C ASP A 92 1.32 -2.37 -13.34
N ARG A 93 0.38 -2.74 -12.45
CA ARG A 93 0.08 -2.01 -11.22
C ARG A 93 0.86 -2.57 -10.04
N ILE A 94 1.67 -1.72 -9.41
CA ILE A 94 2.51 -2.09 -8.28
C ILE A 94 1.73 -1.93 -6.96
N LEU A 95 1.63 -3.00 -6.17
CA LEU A 95 1.02 -2.95 -4.83
C LEU A 95 1.99 -2.46 -3.75
N TYR A 96 1.54 -1.49 -2.95
CA TYR A 96 2.20 -1.01 -1.74
C TYR A 96 1.32 -1.20 -0.50
N LEU A 97 1.94 -1.49 0.64
CA LEU A 97 1.32 -1.45 1.95
C LEU A 97 1.67 -0.09 2.60
N ALA A 98 0.68 0.79 2.75
CA ALA A 98 0.86 2.06 3.42
C ALA A 98 0.70 1.91 4.94
N ILE A 99 1.72 2.40 5.66
CA ILE A 99 1.77 2.35 7.12
C ILE A 99 2.23 3.70 7.70
N PRO A 100 1.75 4.07 8.90
CA PRO A 100 2.30 5.18 9.67
C PRO A 100 3.80 5.06 9.96
N ASP A 101 4.47 6.19 10.14
CA ASP A 101 5.89 6.26 10.45
C ASP A 101 6.22 5.74 11.85
N ASP A 102 5.33 5.91 12.83
CA ASP A 102 5.53 5.40 14.19
C ASP A 102 5.58 3.87 14.24
N ILE A 103 4.65 3.17 13.59
CA ILE A 103 4.66 1.69 13.52
C ILE A 103 5.86 1.20 12.71
N TYR A 104 6.27 1.96 11.68
CA TYR A 104 7.47 1.63 10.92
C TYR A 104 8.72 1.56 11.81
N HIS A 105 8.91 2.54 12.70
CA HIS A 105 10.06 2.60 13.61
C HIS A 105 9.94 1.62 14.79
N ASN A 106 8.73 1.42 15.32
CA ASN A 106 8.52 0.64 16.54
C ASN A 106 8.34 -0.86 16.33
N PHE A 107 7.82 -1.29 15.18
CA PHE A 107 7.50 -2.70 14.90
C PHE A 107 8.17 -3.20 13.63
N PHE A 108 8.10 -2.44 12.54
CA PHE A 108 8.64 -2.93 11.27
C PHE A 108 10.16 -3.03 11.27
N GLN A 109 10.90 -2.24 12.08
CA GLN A 109 12.36 -2.37 12.18
C GLN A 109 12.83 -3.66 12.89
N ASP A 110 11.92 -4.45 13.48
CA ASP A 110 12.31 -5.73 14.06
C ASP A 110 12.94 -6.65 13.01
N SER A 111 14.01 -7.35 13.41
CA SER A 111 14.81 -8.17 12.49
C SER A 111 14.04 -9.33 11.86
N PHE A 112 13.06 -9.89 12.57
CA PHE A 112 12.21 -10.94 12.02
C PHE A 112 11.16 -10.35 11.07
N ILE A 113 10.55 -9.23 11.44
CA ILE A 113 9.58 -8.54 10.57
C ILE A 113 10.23 -8.08 9.26
N GLN A 114 11.45 -7.53 9.30
CA GLN A 114 12.22 -7.22 8.08
C GLN A 114 12.47 -8.46 7.22
N LYS A 115 12.85 -9.60 7.82
CA LYS A 115 13.02 -10.86 7.06
C LYS A 115 11.73 -11.31 6.38
N VAL A 116 10.57 -11.15 7.01
CA VAL A 116 9.28 -11.47 6.40
C VAL A 116 9.00 -10.53 5.21
N ILE A 117 9.19 -9.22 5.39
CA ILE A 117 9.01 -8.21 4.34
C ILE A 117 9.90 -8.51 3.13
N ASP A 118 11.17 -8.81 3.36
CA ASP A 118 12.14 -9.11 2.31
C ASP A 118 11.80 -10.42 1.60
N ASN A 119 11.55 -11.50 2.36
CA ASN A 119 11.24 -12.82 1.82
C ASN A 119 9.96 -12.82 0.97
N TYR A 120 8.97 -12.03 1.35
CA TYR A 120 7.73 -11.88 0.57
C TYR A 120 7.76 -10.69 -0.37
N SER A 121 8.86 -9.94 -0.50
CA SER A 121 9.00 -8.77 -1.38
C SER A 121 7.87 -7.75 -1.22
N ILE A 122 7.55 -7.43 0.04
CA ILE A 122 6.47 -6.51 0.39
C ILE A 122 6.98 -5.10 0.22
N LYS A 123 6.26 -4.32 -0.59
CA LYS A 123 6.59 -2.92 -0.81
C LYS A 123 5.85 -2.07 0.21
N LEU A 124 6.57 -1.20 0.91
CA LEU A 124 6.03 -0.31 1.93
C LEU A 124 5.98 1.13 1.43
N LEU A 125 4.95 1.83 1.86
CA LEU A 125 4.78 3.26 1.72
C LEU A 125 4.66 3.86 3.13
N ILE A 126 5.67 4.60 3.58
CA ILE A 126 5.72 5.14 4.94
C ILE A 126 5.15 6.54 4.94
N ILE A 127 4.13 6.77 5.77
CA ILE A 127 3.36 8.01 5.82
C ILE A 127 3.57 8.71 7.15
N ASN A 128 3.92 9.99 7.11
CA ASN A 128 3.82 10.87 8.27
C ASN A 128 2.33 11.22 8.46
N THR A 129 1.72 10.64 9.49
CA THR A 129 0.27 10.83 9.71
C THR A 129 -0.09 12.20 10.26
N GLN A 130 0.86 12.92 10.86
CA GLN A 130 0.63 14.27 11.38
C GLN A 130 0.65 15.33 10.28
N GLN A 131 1.50 15.13 9.26
CA GLN A 131 1.70 16.09 8.17
C GLN A 131 0.97 15.72 6.87
N GLY A 132 0.48 14.48 6.76
CA GLY A 132 -0.13 13.99 5.52
C GLY A 132 0.90 13.93 4.39
N GLU A 133 2.06 13.35 4.66
CA GLU A 133 3.19 13.33 3.72
C GLU A 133 3.77 11.93 3.57
N ILE A 134 4.24 11.63 2.36
CA ILE A 134 4.99 10.42 2.07
C ILE A 134 6.44 10.64 2.51
N LEU A 135 6.91 9.84 3.46
CA LEU A 135 8.29 9.88 3.93
C LEU A 135 9.21 8.97 3.12
N LEU A 136 8.73 7.77 2.77
CA LEU A 136 9.57 6.76 2.14
C LEU A 136 8.77 5.76 1.31
N TRP A 137 9.32 5.43 0.14
CA TRP A 137 8.97 4.25 -0.64
C TRP A 137 10.02 3.17 -0.40
N LYS A 138 9.62 1.95 0.00
CA LYS A 138 10.55 0.82 0.17
C LYS A 138 10.07 -0.39 -0.64
N PRO A 139 10.80 -0.84 -1.68
CA PRO A 139 11.96 -0.19 -2.27
C PRO A 139 11.59 1.17 -2.87
N LEU A 140 12.60 1.99 -3.17
CA LEU A 140 12.42 3.24 -3.89
C LEU A 140 11.69 2.98 -5.20
N LEU A 141 10.68 3.79 -5.49
CA LEU A 141 9.83 3.62 -6.67
C LEU A 141 10.61 3.86 -7.97
N ILE A 142 11.60 4.75 -7.93
CA ILE A 142 12.50 5.06 -9.05
C ILE A 142 13.92 4.99 -8.51
N ASN A 143 14.76 4.15 -9.11
CA ASN A 143 16.20 4.21 -8.92
C ASN A 143 16.68 5.42 -9.74
N ASN A 144 17.19 6.46 -9.07
CA ASN A 144 17.89 7.56 -9.74
C ASN A 144 19.13 7.08 -10.49
#